data_AF-A0A2H3KCX6-F1
#
_entry.id   AF-A0A2H3KCX6-F1
#
_cell.length_a   1.000
_cell.length_b   1.000
_cell.length_c   1.000
_cell.angle_alpha   90.00
_cell.angle_beta   90.00
_cell.angle_gamma   90.00
#
_symmetry.space_group_name_H-M   'P 1'
#
loop_
_entity.id
_entity.type
_entity.pdbx_description
1 polymer ?
#
loop_
_entity_poly.entity_id
_entity_poly.type
_entity_poly.pdbx_seq_one_letter_code
_entity_poly.pdbx_strand_id
1 'polypeptide(L)'
;MAGNRIVTQGANTLAFTSSVVNGFSVGGATFSVDALNSRVGIGSSTPLAKLFVTQSAGVTTNLGSFIINNCGGACGQSTARNIVIGNANGTNTESGSIDFVSSTISTDPTGASIIGIDRDGTNHYAGLSFFTRNATNFASRMVIKSSGNVGIANTAPTEKLDVTGNVRFSGALMPNNTAGTTGQVLTSAGAGAVPTWTTPVSSNIYTADGTLAGNRIVTQGTNTLAFNSTATTGTSHFT
;
A
#
# COMPACT_ATOMS: atom_id res chain seq x y z
N MET A 1 -43.50 34.60 8.76
CA MET A 1 -44.60 33.93 8.04
C MET A 1 -44.53 32.44 8.37
N ALA A 2 -45.62 31.81 8.82
CA ALA A 2 -45.59 30.48 9.47
C ALA A 2 -46.33 29.35 8.73
N GLY A 3 -46.60 29.51 7.42
CA GLY A 3 -47.33 28.51 6.63
C GLY A 3 -46.59 28.11 5.35
N ASN A 4 -46.89 26.92 4.84
CA ASN A 4 -46.41 26.45 3.54
C ASN A 4 -46.82 27.44 2.44
N ARG A 5 -45.90 27.74 1.53
CA ARG A 5 -46.17 28.63 0.38
C ARG A 5 -46.03 27.83 -0.90
N ILE A 6 -47.08 27.81 -1.70
CA ILE A 6 -47.07 27.26 -3.05
C ILE A 6 -46.56 28.35 -3.99
N VAL A 7 -45.60 28.02 -4.86
CA VAL A 7 -45.08 28.92 -5.90
C VAL A 7 -45.45 28.33 -7.26
N THR A 8 -46.37 28.98 -7.98
CA THR A 8 -46.81 28.58 -9.32
C THR A 8 -45.99 29.31 -10.39
N GLN A 9 -45.18 28.59 -11.17
CA GLN A 9 -44.25 29.19 -12.15
C GLN A 9 -44.84 29.34 -13.57
N GLY A 10 -45.90 28.61 -13.92
CA GLY A 10 -46.41 28.57 -15.30
C GLY A 10 -45.35 27.99 -16.25
N ALA A 11 -45.10 28.66 -17.39
CA ALA A 11 -44.03 28.30 -18.32
C ALA A 11 -42.65 28.89 -17.95
N ASN A 12 -42.54 29.59 -16.82
CA ASN A 12 -41.32 30.29 -16.41
C ASN A 12 -40.39 29.38 -15.59
N THR A 13 -39.10 29.73 -15.54
CA THR A 13 -38.09 29.08 -14.67
C THR A 13 -37.87 29.89 -13.41
N LEU A 14 -37.88 29.23 -12.25
CA LEU A 14 -37.44 29.78 -10.97
C LEU A 14 -35.91 29.64 -10.90
N ALA A 15 -35.23 30.70 -11.30
CA ALA A 15 -33.78 30.82 -11.16
C ALA A 15 -33.43 31.54 -9.86
N PHE A 16 -32.44 31.01 -9.14
CA PHE A 16 -31.82 31.69 -8.01
C PHE A 16 -30.48 32.25 -8.47
N THR A 17 -30.40 33.56 -8.65
CA THR A 17 -29.13 34.25 -8.89
C THR A 17 -28.66 34.84 -7.57
N SER A 18 -27.45 34.50 -7.17
CA SER A 18 -26.82 35.04 -5.96
C SER A 18 -25.36 35.34 -6.29
N SER A 19 -24.86 36.44 -5.72
CA SER A 19 -23.45 36.82 -5.74
C SER A 19 -22.86 36.84 -4.32
N VAL A 20 -23.54 36.22 -3.35
CA VAL A 20 -23.12 36.20 -1.94
C VAL A 20 -22.92 34.77 -1.43
N VAL A 21 -22.18 34.66 -0.33
CA VAL A 21 -22.03 33.42 0.44
C VAL A 21 -23.38 33.05 1.08
N ASN A 22 -23.72 31.76 1.09
CA ASN A 22 -24.98 31.24 1.65
C ASN A 22 -26.26 31.87 1.03
N GLY A 23 -26.17 32.32 -0.23
CA GLY A 23 -27.27 33.07 -0.87
C GLY A 23 -28.48 32.23 -1.26
N PHE A 24 -28.34 30.91 -1.29
CA PHE A 24 -29.46 29.97 -1.26
C PHE A 24 -29.18 28.93 -0.17
N SER A 25 -30.09 28.77 0.78
CA SER A 25 -29.92 27.81 1.86
C SER A 25 -31.22 27.17 2.34
N VAL A 26 -31.10 25.95 2.86
CA VAL A 26 -32.17 25.22 3.54
C VAL A 26 -31.68 24.93 4.95
N GLY A 27 -32.41 25.41 5.97
CA GLY A 27 -32.00 25.23 7.37
C GLY A 27 -30.66 25.90 7.71
N GLY A 28 -30.30 26.97 7.00
CA GLY A 28 -28.99 27.62 7.15
C GLY A 28 -27.86 26.73 6.66
N ALA A 29 -27.07 26.18 7.58
CA ALA A 29 -25.89 25.39 7.24
C ALA A 29 -26.22 23.97 6.72
N THR A 30 -27.46 23.47 6.85
CA THR A 30 -27.81 22.10 6.42
C THR A 30 -27.56 21.86 4.93
N PHE A 31 -28.03 22.76 4.08
CA PHE A 31 -27.63 22.84 2.67
C PHE A 31 -27.44 24.31 2.32
N SER A 32 -26.23 24.68 1.93
CA SER A 32 -25.85 26.06 1.60
C SER A 32 -25.20 26.11 0.23
N VAL A 33 -25.61 27.08 -0.59
CA VAL A 33 -24.93 27.43 -1.84
C VAL A 33 -24.23 28.76 -1.65
N ASP A 34 -22.91 28.72 -1.68
CA ASP A 34 -22.04 29.89 -1.76
C ASP A 34 -21.78 30.19 -3.24
N ALA A 35 -22.68 31.00 -3.80
CA ALA A 35 -22.66 31.35 -5.21
C ALA A 35 -21.51 32.33 -5.55
N LEU A 36 -21.05 33.12 -4.57
CA LEU A 36 -19.88 33.99 -4.74
C LEU A 36 -18.63 33.19 -5.10
N ASN A 37 -18.43 32.04 -4.46
CA ASN A 37 -17.22 31.21 -4.63
C ASN A 37 -17.45 29.91 -5.38
N SER A 38 -18.67 29.68 -5.90
CA SER A 38 -19.04 28.44 -6.62
C SER A 38 -18.87 27.17 -5.76
N ARG A 39 -19.40 27.19 -4.54
CA ARG A 39 -19.30 26.08 -3.58
C ARG A 39 -20.66 25.66 -3.04
N VAL A 40 -20.75 24.40 -2.63
CA VAL A 40 -21.90 23.82 -1.92
C VAL A 40 -21.43 23.30 -0.57
N GLY A 41 -22.15 23.65 0.48
CA GLY A 41 -21.94 23.24 1.86
C GLY A 41 -23.05 22.34 2.38
N ILE A 42 -22.67 21.29 3.12
CA ILE A 42 -23.55 20.52 4.00
C ILE A 42 -22.94 20.61 5.41
N GLY A 43 -23.69 21.15 6.36
CA GLY A 43 -23.20 21.45 7.71
C GLY A 43 -22.32 22.72 7.82
N SER A 44 -22.20 23.53 6.76
CA SER A 44 -21.48 24.81 6.77
C SER A 44 -22.09 25.84 5.84
N SER A 45 -22.29 27.06 6.33
CA SER A 45 -22.69 28.21 5.52
C SER A 45 -21.52 28.88 4.79
N THR A 46 -20.28 28.57 5.15
CA THR A 46 -19.04 29.07 4.53
C THR A 46 -18.16 27.88 4.10
N PRO A 47 -18.52 27.18 3.01
CA PRO A 47 -17.77 26.03 2.49
C PRO A 47 -16.29 26.37 2.27
N LEU A 48 -15.37 25.42 2.41
CA LEU A 48 -13.93 25.64 2.09
C LEU A 48 -13.47 24.94 0.80
N ALA A 49 -14.33 24.11 0.19
CA ALA A 49 -14.10 23.42 -1.07
C ALA A 49 -15.38 23.45 -1.93
N LYS A 50 -15.29 23.07 -3.22
CA LYS A 50 -16.45 23.05 -4.14
C LYS A 50 -17.62 22.25 -3.57
N LEU A 51 -17.34 21.11 -2.96
CA LEU A 51 -18.25 20.39 -2.09
C LEU A 51 -17.60 20.30 -0.71
N PHE A 52 -18.22 20.90 0.29
CA PHE A 52 -17.73 20.88 1.67
C PHE A 52 -18.79 20.28 2.58
N VAL A 53 -18.50 19.11 3.14
CA VAL A 53 -19.39 18.41 4.07
C VAL A 53 -18.68 18.38 5.42
N THR A 54 -19.33 18.92 6.45
CA THR A 54 -18.78 18.95 7.81
C THR A 54 -19.86 18.64 8.84
N GLN A 55 -19.45 18.28 10.05
CA GLN A 55 -20.34 18.06 11.19
C GLN A 55 -19.76 18.70 12.45
N SER A 56 -20.64 19.03 13.40
CA SER A 56 -20.22 19.57 14.69
C SER A 56 -19.44 18.53 15.51
N ALA A 57 -18.54 18.99 16.38
CA ALA A 57 -17.82 18.13 17.30
C ALA A 57 -18.81 17.34 18.20
N GLY A 58 -18.49 16.07 18.47
CA GLY A 58 -19.32 15.19 19.30
C GLY A 58 -20.49 14.51 18.59
N VAL A 59 -20.73 14.79 17.31
CA VAL A 59 -21.73 14.07 16.49
C VAL A 59 -21.19 12.67 16.13
N THR A 60 -22.00 11.63 16.33
CA THR A 60 -21.63 10.22 16.10
C THR A 60 -22.19 9.63 14.81
N THR A 61 -23.01 10.38 14.07
CA THR A 61 -23.50 9.96 12.75
C THR A 61 -22.40 10.09 11.70
N ASN A 62 -22.47 9.26 10.65
CA ASN A 62 -21.53 9.33 9.52
C ASN A 62 -21.65 10.67 8.80
N LEU A 63 -20.51 11.31 8.52
CA LEU A 63 -20.45 12.57 7.78
C LEU A 63 -20.97 12.44 6.34
N GLY A 64 -20.70 11.29 5.71
CA GLY A 64 -21.20 10.90 4.40
C GLY A 64 -21.21 9.38 4.27
N SER A 65 -22.17 8.84 3.53
CA SER A 65 -22.26 7.40 3.25
C SER A 65 -22.63 7.19 1.78
N PHE A 66 -21.86 6.35 1.09
CA PHE A 66 -22.04 6.03 -0.32
C PHE A 66 -22.36 4.54 -0.45
N ILE A 67 -23.64 4.20 -0.45
CA ILE A 67 -24.13 2.82 -0.47
C ILE A 67 -24.76 2.54 -1.83
N ILE A 68 -24.37 1.42 -2.45
CA ILE A 68 -25.05 0.90 -3.64
C ILE A 68 -25.88 -0.33 -3.27
N ASN A 69 -27.07 -0.44 -3.87
CA ASN A 69 -27.87 -1.66 -3.85
C ASN A 69 -28.02 -2.14 -5.29
N ASN A 70 -27.24 -3.16 -5.65
CA ASN A 70 -27.23 -3.71 -7.01
C ASN A 70 -28.48 -4.56 -7.26
N CYS A 71 -28.82 -4.80 -8.53
CA CYS A 71 -29.92 -5.69 -8.88
C CYS A 71 -29.65 -7.10 -8.34
N GLY A 72 -30.57 -7.65 -7.55
CA GLY A 72 -30.45 -8.96 -6.87
C GLY A 72 -30.49 -10.18 -7.80
N GLY A 73 -29.89 -10.11 -9.00
CA GLY A 73 -29.79 -11.17 -10.01
C GLY A 73 -28.59 -10.94 -10.95
N ALA A 74 -28.43 -11.79 -11.98
CA ALA A 74 -27.26 -11.76 -12.88
C ALA A 74 -27.12 -10.39 -13.58
N CYS A 75 -26.23 -9.55 -13.06
CA CYS A 75 -25.96 -8.23 -13.60
C CYS A 75 -25.21 -8.38 -14.92
N GLY A 76 -25.91 -8.25 -16.05
CA GLY A 76 -25.30 -8.12 -17.38
C GLY A 76 -24.58 -6.78 -17.62
N GLN A 77 -24.19 -6.07 -16.55
CA GLN A 77 -23.52 -4.77 -16.61
C GLN A 77 -22.22 -4.85 -15.81
N SER A 78 -21.15 -4.32 -16.41
CA SER A 78 -19.87 -4.00 -15.77
C SER A 78 -20.09 -3.49 -14.35
N THR A 79 -19.37 -4.07 -13.39
CA THR A 79 -19.48 -3.84 -11.94
C THR A 79 -19.82 -2.39 -11.58
N ALA A 80 -20.96 -2.17 -10.92
CA ALA A 80 -21.33 -0.85 -10.42
C ALA A 80 -20.35 -0.35 -9.33
N ARG A 81 -20.15 0.96 -9.22
CA ARG A 81 -19.12 1.60 -8.36
C ARG A 81 -19.74 2.58 -7.37
N ASN A 82 -19.42 2.45 -6.08
CA ASN A 82 -19.94 3.36 -5.04
C ASN A 82 -19.32 4.76 -5.14
N ILE A 83 -18.00 4.82 -5.37
CA ILE A 83 -17.23 6.05 -5.50
C ILE A 83 -16.37 5.91 -6.74
N VAL A 84 -16.39 6.93 -7.59
CA VAL A 84 -15.52 7.03 -8.77
C VAL A 84 -14.67 8.29 -8.60
N ILE A 85 -13.38 8.09 -8.44
CA ILE A 85 -12.38 9.16 -8.45
C ILE A 85 -11.61 9.01 -9.76
N GLY A 86 -11.61 10.06 -10.58
CA GLY A 86 -11.09 10.01 -11.92
C GLY A 86 -10.65 11.38 -12.41
N ASN A 87 -9.57 11.41 -13.18
CA ASN A 87 -9.11 12.59 -13.88
C ASN A 87 -9.72 12.63 -15.29
N ALA A 88 -10.42 13.71 -15.65
CA ALA A 88 -10.96 13.85 -17.00
C ALA A 88 -9.90 14.31 -18.02
N ASN A 89 -8.75 14.80 -17.55
CA ASN A 89 -7.65 15.19 -18.41
C ASN A 89 -6.90 13.94 -18.93
N GLY A 90 -6.97 13.70 -20.24
CA GLY A 90 -6.36 12.54 -20.90
C GLY A 90 -4.83 12.59 -20.98
N THR A 91 -4.18 13.71 -20.69
CA THR A 91 -2.71 13.83 -20.75
C THR A 91 -2.03 13.67 -19.39
N ASN A 92 -2.79 13.60 -18.30
CA ASN A 92 -2.26 13.43 -16.95
C ASN A 92 -2.18 11.93 -16.59
N THR A 93 -1.07 11.52 -15.97
CA THR A 93 -0.79 10.11 -15.62
C THR A 93 -1.38 9.66 -14.28
N GLU A 94 -1.94 10.58 -13.49
CA GLU A 94 -2.67 10.31 -12.27
C GLU A 94 -4.17 10.12 -12.52
N SER A 95 -4.76 9.10 -11.90
CA SER A 95 -6.21 8.89 -11.93
C SER A 95 -6.96 9.80 -10.97
N GLY A 96 -6.32 10.26 -9.89
CA GLY A 96 -6.90 11.03 -8.79
C GLY A 96 -6.47 10.47 -7.44
N SER A 97 -6.79 11.19 -6.35
CA SER A 97 -6.29 10.90 -5.00
C SER A 97 -7.41 10.79 -3.97
N ILE A 98 -7.11 10.05 -2.90
CA ILE A 98 -7.72 10.22 -1.59
C ILE A 98 -6.65 10.83 -0.70
N ASP A 99 -6.90 12.04 -0.21
CA ASP A 99 -5.95 12.82 0.57
C ASP A 99 -6.37 12.90 2.03
N PHE A 100 -5.46 12.51 2.92
CA PHE A 100 -5.62 12.59 4.37
C PHE A 100 -4.84 13.81 4.87
N VAL A 101 -5.57 14.90 5.14
CA VAL A 101 -5.02 16.14 5.68
C VAL A 101 -5.06 16.07 7.20
N SER A 102 -3.91 16.24 7.86
CA SER A 102 -3.81 16.16 9.33
C SER A 102 -4.12 17.48 10.05
N SER A 103 -4.45 18.53 9.29
CA SER A 103 -4.81 19.85 9.80
C SER A 103 -6.34 20.02 9.90
N THR A 104 -6.78 21.01 10.66
CA THR A 104 -8.18 21.47 10.70
C THR A 104 -8.60 22.26 9.47
N ILE A 105 -7.65 22.64 8.61
CA ILE A 105 -7.89 23.36 7.36
C ILE A 105 -7.69 22.40 6.19
N SER A 106 -8.73 22.16 5.39
CA SER A 106 -8.67 21.19 4.28
C SER A 106 -7.76 21.60 3.13
N THR A 107 -7.28 22.84 3.11
CA THR A 107 -6.33 23.36 2.11
C THR A 107 -4.87 23.26 2.55
N ASP A 108 -4.61 22.83 3.79
CA ASP A 108 -3.25 22.64 4.29
C ASP A 108 -2.57 21.43 3.64
N PRO A 109 -1.23 21.32 3.71
CA PRO A 109 -0.51 20.22 3.11
C PRO A 109 -1.01 18.84 3.55
N THR A 110 -1.21 17.95 2.57
CA THR A 110 -1.61 16.57 2.81
C THR A 110 -0.58 15.82 3.66
N GLY A 111 -1.05 15.06 4.65
CA GLY A 111 -0.23 14.22 5.52
C GLY A 111 0.03 12.83 4.93
N ALA A 112 -0.98 12.25 4.27
CA ALA A 112 -0.87 11.00 3.53
C ALA A 112 -1.84 10.97 2.35
N SER A 113 -1.49 10.24 1.29
CA SER A 113 -2.36 10.09 0.12
C SER A 113 -2.36 8.66 -0.40
N ILE A 114 -3.49 8.25 -0.98
CA ILE A 114 -3.58 7.11 -1.88
C ILE A 114 -3.86 7.67 -3.26
N ILE A 115 -2.95 7.47 -4.19
CA ILE A 115 -3.01 8.06 -5.54
C ILE A 115 -3.06 6.94 -6.57
N GLY A 116 -3.96 7.05 -7.54
CA GLY A 116 -3.94 6.18 -8.71
C GLY A 116 -2.81 6.58 -9.67
N ILE A 117 -1.93 5.64 -9.99
CA ILE A 117 -0.76 5.82 -10.88
C ILE A 117 -0.88 4.91 -12.12
N ASP A 118 0.09 4.96 -13.02
CA ASP A 118 0.18 4.09 -14.21
C ASP A 118 -1.11 4.09 -15.06
N ARG A 119 -1.79 5.24 -15.09
CA ARG A 119 -3.06 5.36 -15.78
C ARG A 119 -2.87 5.16 -17.28
N ASP A 120 -3.56 4.16 -17.81
CA ASP A 120 -3.68 3.92 -19.25
C ASP A 120 -5.16 4.07 -19.65
N GLY A 121 -5.47 5.10 -20.44
CA GLY A 121 -6.83 5.38 -20.89
C GLY A 121 -7.38 4.40 -21.94
N THR A 122 -6.51 3.61 -22.58
CA THR A 122 -6.88 2.64 -23.63
C THR A 122 -7.20 1.29 -23.02
N ASN A 123 -6.28 0.78 -22.19
CA ASN A 123 -6.33 -0.55 -21.59
C ASN A 123 -6.92 -0.56 -20.18
N HIS A 124 -7.19 0.62 -19.62
CA HIS A 124 -7.68 0.80 -18.24
C HIS A 124 -6.72 0.23 -17.19
N TYR A 125 -5.42 0.24 -17.48
CA TYR A 125 -4.40 -0.07 -16.49
C TYR A 125 -4.33 1.04 -15.45
N ALA A 126 -4.10 0.64 -14.21
CA ALA A 126 -3.83 1.54 -13.11
C ALA A 126 -3.05 0.79 -12.03
N GLY A 127 -2.17 1.52 -11.36
CA GLY A 127 -1.53 1.12 -10.11
C GLY A 127 -2.00 2.01 -8.96
N LEU A 128 -1.47 1.74 -7.77
CA LEU A 128 -1.69 2.53 -6.57
C LEU A 128 -0.36 2.95 -5.97
N SER A 129 -0.28 4.17 -5.48
CA SER A 129 0.87 4.66 -4.71
C SER A 129 0.40 5.23 -3.38
N PHE A 130 1.10 4.86 -2.32
CA PHE A 130 0.85 5.29 -0.95
C PHE A 130 1.93 6.30 -0.55
N PHE A 131 1.52 7.54 -0.37
CA PHE A 131 2.38 8.63 0.05
C PHE A 131 2.21 8.91 1.52
N THR A 132 3.31 9.22 2.20
CA THR A 132 3.26 9.82 3.54
C THR A 132 4.24 10.97 3.66
N ARG A 133 3.89 11.90 4.55
CA ARG A 133 4.73 13.03 4.95
C ARG A 133 5.54 12.64 6.19
N ASN A 134 6.83 12.95 6.19
CA ASN A 134 7.64 13.04 7.40
C ASN A 134 8.08 14.50 7.62
N ALA A 135 8.97 14.74 8.58
CA ALA A 135 9.44 16.09 8.90
C ALA A 135 10.11 16.82 7.72
N THR A 136 10.63 16.10 6.72
CA THR A 136 11.47 16.67 5.66
C THR A 136 10.94 16.42 4.24
N ASN A 137 10.01 15.48 4.04
CA ASN A 137 9.49 15.15 2.72
C ASN A 137 8.05 14.64 2.72
N PHE A 138 7.45 14.65 1.53
CA PHE A 138 6.23 13.93 1.19
C PHE A 138 6.53 13.08 -0.03
N ALA A 139 6.47 11.76 0.11
CA ALA A 139 6.96 10.84 -0.92
C ALA A 139 6.22 9.50 -0.92
N SER A 140 6.23 8.83 -2.06
CA SER A 140 5.74 7.45 -2.20
C SER A 140 6.56 6.51 -1.33
N ARG A 141 5.90 5.82 -0.41
CA ARG A 141 6.54 4.82 0.47
C ARG A 141 6.27 3.39 0.04
N MET A 142 5.15 3.17 -0.64
CA MET A 142 4.80 1.90 -1.24
C MET A 142 4.10 2.14 -2.58
N VAL A 143 4.42 1.32 -3.58
CA VAL A 143 3.70 1.28 -4.86
C VAL A 143 3.20 -0.12 -5.14
N ILE A 144 2.06 -0.21 -5.79
CA ILE A 144 1.57 -1.40 -6.47
C ILE A 144 1.40 -0.98 -7.92
N LYS A 145 2.30 -1.43 -8.80
CA LYS A 145 2.29 -1.07 -10.21
C LYS A 145 1.13 -1.76 -10.93
N SER A 146 0.72 -1.24 -12.08
CA SER A 146 -0.28 -1.91 -12.93
C SER A 146 0.17 -3.31 -13.40
N SER A 147 1.47 -3.60 -13.39
CA SER A 147 2.05 -4.93 -13.63
C SER A 147 1.85 -5.93 -12.46
N GLY A 148 1.31 -5.47 -11.33
CA GLY A 148 1.12 -6.25 -10.11
C GLY A 148 2.36 -6.38 -9.22
N ASN A 149 3.45 -5.67 -9.52
CA ASN A 149 4.65 -5.63 -8.67
C ASN A 149 4.46 -4.64 -7.51
N VAL A 150 4.91 -5.03 -6.32
CA VAL A 150 4.87 -4.21 -5.11
C VAL A 150 6.28 -3.71 -4.78
N GLY A 151 6.43 -2.39 -4.68
CA GLY A 151 7.66 -1.74 -4.24
C GLY A 151 7.51 -1.13 -2.86
N ILE A 152 8.47 -1.33 -1.96
CA ILE A 152 8.56 -0.65 -0.65
C ILE A 152 9.83 0.18 -0.63
N ALA A 153 9.68 1.49 -0.43
CA ALA A 153 10.72 2.49 -0.66
C ALA A 153 11.37 2.43 -2.06
N ASN A 154 10.71 1.77 -3.01
CA ASN A 154 11.10 1.64 -4.41
C ASN A 154 9.87 1.92 -5.28
N THR A 155 9.95 2.90 -6.19
CA THR A 155 8.85 3.27 -7.09
C THR A 155 8.89 2.54 -8.43
N ALA A 156 9.96 1.81 -8.73
CA ALA A 156 10.16 1.05 -9.96
C ALA A 156 10.56 -0.40 -9.64
N PRO A 157 9.69 -1.17 -8.97
CA PRO A 157 10.00 -2.54 -8.58
C PRO A 157 10.17 -3.46 -9.80
N THR A 158 11.30 -4.16 -9.88
CA THR A 158 11.56 -5.13 -10.97
C THR A 158 11.05 -6.53 -10.65
N GLU A 159 10.85 -6.83 -9.36
CA GLU A 159 10.32 -8.10 -8.86
C GLU A 159 8.92 -7.95 -8.27
N LYS A 160 8.24 -9.08 -8.02
CA LYS A 160 6.88 -9.09 -7.46
C LYS A 160 6.79 -8.38 -6.11
N LEU A 161 7.82 -8.52 -5.29
CA LEU A 161 8.05 -7.73 -4.09
C LEU A 161 9.50 -7.25 -4.13
N ASP A 162 9.67 -5.94 -4.15
CA ASP A 162 10.98 -5.29 -4.20
C ASP A 162 11.08 -4.27 -3.06
N VAL A 163 12.02 -4.49 -2.15
CA VAL A 163 12.22 -3.66 -0.96
C VAL A 163 13.59 -3.02 -1.04
N THR A 164 13.62 -1.68 -1.13
CA THR A 164 14.87 -0.93 -0.95
C THR A 164 15.09 -0.67 0.53
N GLY A 165 15.86 -1.56 1.17
CA GLY A 165 16.22 -1.46 2.59
C GLY A 165 16.20 -2.81 3.30
N ASN A 166 16.23 -2.76 4.63
CA ASN A 166 16.22 -3.96 5.47
C ASN A 166 14.81 -4.50 5.70
N VAL A 167 14.66 -5.81 5.77
CA VAL A 167 13.42 -6.50 6.17
C VAL A 167 13.63 -7.12 7.55
N ARG A 168 12.78 -6.73 8.52
CA ARG A 168 12.77 -7.34 9.86
C ARG A 168 11.68 -8.41 9.92
N PHE A 169 12.03 -9.60 10.37
CA PHE A 169 11.08 -10.66 10.69
C PHE A 169 10.90 -10.75 12.21
N SER A 170 9.65 -10.87 12.67
CA SER A 170 9.31 -11.18 14.08
C SER A 170 8.84 -12.63 14.26
N GLY A 171 8.94 -13.42 13.20
CA GLY A 171 8.68 -14.86 13.15
C GLY A 171 9.67 -15.53 12.19
N ALA A 172 9.47 -16.82 11.90
CA ALA A 172 10.30 -17.53 10.94
C ALA A 172 10.12 -16.99 9.51
N LEU A 173 11.19 -16.98 8.72
CA LEU A 173 11.10 -16.87 7.27
C LEU A 173 10.51 -18.19 6.73
N MET A 174 9.46 -18.14 5.91
CA MET A 174 8.69 -19.32 5.49
C MET A 174 8.57 -19.48 3.98
N PRO A 175 9.67 -19.77 3.26
CA PRO A 175 9.60 -20.10 1.84
C PRO A 175 8.71 -21.33 1.64
N ASN A 176 7.76 -21.25 0.69
CA ASN A 176 6.73 -22.27 0.45
C ASN A 176 6.03 -22.74 1.73
N ASN A 177 5.63 -21.78 2.57
CA ASN A 177 4.87 -22.00 3.80
C ASN A 177 5.57 -22.93 4.82
N THR A 178 6.89 -23.11 4.73
CA THR A 178 7.64 -24.01 5.61
C THR A 178 8.66 -23.22 6.43
N ALA A 179 8.54 -23.30 7.76
CA ALA A 179 9.55 -22.76 8.67
C ALA A 179 10.74 -23.72 8.77
N GLY A 180 11.95 -23.17 8.82
CA GLY A 180 13.14 -23.95 9.12
C GLY A 180 13.16 -24.37 10.59
N THR A 181 13.88 -25.44 10.88
CA THR A 181 14.19 -25.88 12.25
C THR A 181 15.59 -25.41 12.66
N THR A 182 15.89 -25.48 13.96
CA THR A 182 17.19 -25.06 14.51
C THR A 182 18.35 -25.78 13.81
N GLY A 183 19.35 -24.99 13.39
CA GLY A 183 20.54 -25.51 12.70
C GLY A 183 20.41 -25.64 11.19
N GLN A 184 19.22 -25.39 10.63
CA GLN A 184 19.05 -25.37 9.18
C GLN A 184 19.50 -24.04 8.57
N VAL A 185 19.97 -24.11 7.34
CA VAL A 185 20.24 -22.96 6.48
C VAL A 185 19.26 -22.96 5.33
N LEU A 186 18.92 -21.77 4.82
CA LEU A 186 18.14 -21.67 3.60
C LEU A 186 19.08 -21.90 2.40
N THR A 187 18.80 -22.91 1.60
CA THR A 187 19.61 -23.27 0.43
C THR A 187 18.87 -22.94 -0.85
N SER A 188 19.57 -22.30 -1.78
CA SER A 188 19.05 -22.06 -3.13
C SER A 188 18.80 -23.39 -3.84
N ALA A 189 17.64 -23.51 -4.49
CA ALA A 189 17.31 -24.64 -5.36
C ALA A 189 17.53 -24.32 -6.85
N GLY A 190 18.18 -23.19 -7.16
CA GLY A 190 18.34 -22.68 -8.52
C GLY A 190 17.21 -21.76 -8.98
N ALA A 191 17.33 -21.23 -10.20
CA ALA A 191 16.37 -20.28 -10.75
C ALA A 191 14.98 -20.90 -10.89
N GLY A 192 13.94 -20.17 -10.46
CA GLY A 192 12.54 -20.59 -10.56
C GLY A 192 12.10 -21.65 -9.54
N ALA A 193 13.01 -22.19 -8.72
CA ALA A 193 12.69 -23.12 -7.66
C ALA A 193 12.61 -22.43 -6.30
N VAL A 194 11.69 -22.88 -5.45
CA VAL A 194 11.60 -22.39 -4.07
C VAL A 194 12.85 -22.83 -3.29
N PRO A 195 13.55 -21.93 -2.60
CA PRO A 195 14.65 -22.34 -1.72
C PRO A 195 14.12 -23.21 -0.58
N THR A 196 14.94 -24.16 -0.13
CA THR A 196 14.57 -25.14 0.89
C THR A 196 15.41 -24.98 2.14
N TRP A 197 14.81 -25.26 3.30
CA TRP A 197 15.57 -25.38 4.54
C TRP A 197 16.33 -26.71 4.53
N THR A 198 17.65 -26.65 4.61
CA THR A 198 18.50 -27.85 4.64
C THR A 198 19.32 -27.85 5.92
N THR A 199 19.55 -29.04 6.47
CA THR A 199 20.55 -29.22 7.52
C THR A 199 21.91 -29.30 6.83
N PRO A 200 22.86 -28.37 7.09
CA PRO A 200 24.19 -28.48 6.53
C PRO A 200 24.81 -29.83 6.90
N VAL A 201 25.21 -30.62 5.89
CA VAL A 201 26.02 -31.81 6.15
C VAL A 201 27.47 -31.37 6.28
N SER A 202 28.06 -31.62 7.44
CA SER A 202 29.50 -31.48 7.63
C SER A 202 30.19 -32.60 6.86
N SER A 203 30.65 -32.34 5.64
CA SER A 203 31.58 -33.22 4.91
C SER A 203 33.00 -33.12 5.51
N ASN A 204 33.11 -33.02 6.82
CA ASN A 204 34.36 -32.80 7.54
C ASN A 204 34.74 -34.09 8.27
N ILE A 205 36.04 -34.35 8.37
CA ILE A 205 36.59 -35.39 9.25
C ILE A 205 36.27 -35.03 10.71
N TYR A 206 36.19 -33.72 11.03
CA TYR A 206 35.84 -33.21 12.35
C TYR A 206 34.33 -33.02 12.53
N THR A 207 33.82 -33.42 13.68
CA THR A 207 32.42 -33.20 14.10
C THR A 207 32.20 -31.81 14.70
N ALA A 208 33.29 -31.15 15.11
CA ALA A 208 33.41 -29.74 15.49
C ALA A 208 34.86 -29.31 15.24
N ASP A 209 35.13 -28.04 14.94
CA ASP A 209 36.46 -27.56 14.55
C ASP A 209 37.59 -28.13 15.43
N GLY A 210 38.40 -29.01 14.84
CA GLY A 210 39.57 -29.62 15.47
C GLY A 210 39.34 -30.82 16.38
N THR A 211 38.13 -31.39 16.48
CA THR A 211 37.87 -32.57 17.34
C THR A 211 37.18 -33.72 16.62
N LEU A 212 37.64 -34.95 16.90
CA LEU A 212 37.00 -36.20 16.49
C LEU A 212 36.17 -36.72 17.67
N ALA A 213 34.86 -36.90 17.49
CA ALA A 213 34.02 -37.55 18.50
C ALA A 213 34.19 -39.08 18.55
N GLY A 214 35.01 -39.64 17.67
CA GLY A 214 35.34 -41.06 17.59
C GLY A 214 36.16 -41.40 16.35
N ASN A 215 36.57 -42.66 16.23
CA ASN A 215 37.34 -43.14 15.09
C ASN A 215 36.55 -42.93 13.79
N ARG A 216 37.16 -42.25 12.82
CA ARG A 216 36.56 -42.02 11.50
C ARG A 216 37.36 -42.77 10.44
N ILE A 217 36.69 -43.62 9.66
CA ILE A 217 37.29 -44.25 8.49
C ILE A 217 37.25 -43.23 7.34
N VAL A 218 38.42 -42.87 6.82
CA VAL A 218 38.58 -41.99 5.64
C VAL A 218 38.92 -42.86 4.44
N THR A 219 37.97 -43.04 3.52
CA THR A 219 38.22 -43.75 2.25
C THR A 219 38.86 -42.78 1.25
N GLN A 220 40.16 -42.95 0.98
CA GLN A 220 40.92 -42.00 0.15
C GLN A 220 40.75 -42.24 -1.36
N GLY A 221 40.28 -43.43 -1.79
CA GLY A 221 40.25 -43.80 -3.21
C GLY A 221 41.66 -43.76 -3.81
N THR A 222 41.83 -43.04 -4.92
CA THR A 222 43.14 -42.79 -5.54
C THR A 222 43.86 -41.55 -4.98
N ASN A 223 43.29 -40.89 -3.98
CA ASN A 223 43.84 -39.66 -3.42
C ASN A 223 44.80 -39.95 -2.25
N THR A 224 45.61 -38.96 -1.85
CA THR A 224 46.52 -39.04 -0.70
C THR A 224 46.05 -38.08 0.40
N LEU A 225 45.87 -38.59 1.62
CA LEU A 225 45.74 -37.79 2.84
C LEU A 225 47.15 -37.56 3.42
N ALA A 226 47.73 -36.40 3.17
CA ALA A 226 49.07 -36.03 3.66
C ALA A 226 48.98 -35.05 4.85
N PHE A 227 49.78 -35.29 5.88
CA PHE A 227 49.99 -34.36 6.99
C PHE A 227 51.40 -33.79 6.88
N ASN A 228 51.52 -32.46 6.72
CA ASN A 228 52.83 -31.80 6.78
C ASN A 228 53.17 -31.48 8.23
N SER A 229 54.22 -32.14 8.76
CA SER A 229 54.82 -31.81 10.06
C SER A 229 56.12 -31.05 9.83
N THR A 230 56.35 -29.99 10.61
CA THR A 230 57.66 -29.30 10.68
C THR A 230 58.52 -29.81 11.84
N ALA A 231 58.05 -30.79 12.62
CA ALA A 231 58.81 -31.34 13.74
C ALA A 231 59.82 -32.39 13.25
N THR A 232 61.09 -32.20 13.61
CA THR A 232 62.22 -32.97 13.08
C THR A 232 62.63 -34.20 13.92
N THR A 233 62.08 -34.41 15.13
CA THR A 233 62.23 -35.65 15.93
C THR A 233 61.17 -35.78 17.05
N GLY A 234 60.75 -37.02 17.38
CA GLY A 234 60.19 -37.39 18.68
C GLY A 234 58.65 -37.57 18.80
N THR A 235 58.24 -38.79 19.15
CA THR A 235 56.88 -39.30 19.46
C THR A 235 55.93 -39.44 18.25
N SER A 236 55.23 -40.58 18.20
CA SER A 236 54.35 -40.97 17.11
C SER A 236 53.33 -39.87 16.79
N HIS A 237 53.26 -39.48 15.51
CA HIS A 237 52.28 -38.49 15.04
C HIS A 237 50.84 -39.01 15.09
N PHE A 238 50.66 -40.33 15.29
CA PHE A 238 49.38 -40.99 15.52
C PHE A 238 49.60 -42.09 16.57
N THR A 239 48.89 -42.03 17.69
CA THR A 239 48.68 -43.16 18.60
C THR A 239 47.24 -43.60 18.51
#